data_AF-A0A3L7W0S9-F1
#
_entry.id   AF-A0A3L7W0S9-F1
#
_cell.length_a   1.000
_cell.length_b   1.000
_cell.length_c   1.000
_cell.angle_alpha   90.00
_cell.angle_beta   90.00
_cell.angle_gamma   90.00
#
_symmetry.space_group_name_H-M   'P 1'
#
loop_
_entity.id
_entity.type
_entity.pdbx_description
1 polymer ?
#
loop_
_entity_poly.entity_id
_entity_poly.type
_entity_poly.pdbx_seq_one_letter_code
_entity_poly.pdbx_strand_id
1 'polypeptide(L)'
;MAWLECSVEVEAEAVESVSELLAQYGYNGGVAVDQPVIHGADGPDYVYDTVRPVTVRTWIAVDEHSEETRVRLEQALWHLSLLRQVGPLKVTQLEEQVWAEAWKRHYTVQRIGRRTVIVPSWHEYTPLPDDIVLKLDPGMAFGTGLHPTTRMCCQFL
;
A
#
# COMPACT_ATOMS: atom_id res chain seq x y z
N MET A 1 -4.35 15.65 -5.06
CA MET A 1 -4.17 15.07 -6.40
C MET A 1 -4.84 13.70 -6.42
N ALA A 2 -5.69 13.42 -7.42
CA ALA A 2 -6.25 12.08 -7.59
C ALA A 2 -5.34 11.27 -8.54
N TRP A 3 -5.37 9.95 -8.40
CA TRP A 3 -4.57 9.03 -9.22
C TRP A 3 -5.47 7.97 -9.84
N LEU A 4 -5.12 7.49 -11.03
CA LEU A 4 -5.67 6.28 -11.61
C LEU A 4 -4.67 5.15 -11.41
N GLU A 5 -5.00 4.18 -10.56
CA GLU A 5 -4.30 2.91 -10.52
C GLU A 5 -4.75 2.06 -11.71
N CYS A 6 -3.81 1.72 -12.57
CA CYS A 6 -3.99 0.87 -13.74
C CYS A 6 -3.33 -0.48 -13.44
N SER A 7 -4.10 -1.56 -13.39
CA SER A 7 -3.62 -2.90 -13.05
C SER A 7 -4.04 -3.95 -14.06
N VAL A 8 -3.19 -4.95 -14.25
CA VAL A 8 -3.45 -6.08 -15.14
C VAL A 8 -2.88 -7.37 -14.55
N GLU A 9 -3.63 -8.46 -14.71
CA GLU A 9 -3.19 -9.80 -14.35
C GLU A 9 -2.54 -10.47 -15.56
N VAL A 10 -1.35 -11.04 -15.38
CA VAL A 10 -0.51 -11.56 -16.48
C VAL A 10 0.16 -12.86 -16.08
N GLU A 11 0.52 -13.66 -17.08
CA GLU A 11 1.44 -14.79 -16.86
C GLU A 11 2.85 -14.31 -16.49
N ALA A 12 3.63 -15.16 -15.83
CA ALA A 12 4.96 -14.80 -15.32
C ALA A 12 5.92 -14.30 -16.42
N GLU A 13 5.84 -14.91 -17.60
CA GLU A 13 6.67 -14.59 -18.77
C GLU A 13 6.31 -13.25 -19.43
N ALA A 14 5.12 -12.70 -19.13
CA ALA A 14 4.68 -11.42 -19.64
C ALA A 14 5.03 -10.26 -18.71
N VAL A 15 5.44 -10.53 -17.46
CA VAL A 15 5.70 -9.50 -16.43
C VAL A 15 6.67 -8.43 -16.92
N GLU A 16 7.79 -8.81 -17.53
CA GLU A 16 8.81 -7.85 -17.97
C GLU A 16 8.29 -6.94 -19.08
N SER A 17 7.70 -7.53 -20.13
CA SER A 17 7.18 -6.77 -21.27
C SER A 17 6.01 -5.87 -20.89
N VAL A 18 5.15 -6.33 -19.98
CA VAL A 18 4.04 -5.55 -19.45
C VAL A 18 4.56 -4.44 -18.54
N SER A 19 5.56 -4.70 -17.71
CA SER A 19 6.16 -3.69 -16.84
C SER A 19 6.78 -2.57 -17.65
N GLU A 20 7.58 -2.88 -18.67
CA GLU A 20 8.16 -1.88 -19.57
C GLU A 20 7.07 -1.08 -20.29
N LEU A 21 6.01 -1.75 -20.76
CA LEU A 21 4.87 -1.07 -21.38
C LEU A 21 4.20 -0.12 -20.37
N LEU A 22 3.88 -0.57 -19.16
CA LEU A 22 3.25 0.27 -18.14
C LEU A 22 4.14 1.45 -17.74
N ALA A 23 5.46 1.26 -17.66
CA ALA A 23 6.41 2.31 -17.32
C ALA A 23 6.39 3.49 -18.33
N GLN A 24 6.04 3.25 -19.59
CA GLN A 24 5.93 4.33 -20.59
C GLN A 24 4.74 5.26 -20.35
N TYR A 25 3.71 4.80 -19.65
CA TYR A 25 2.49 5.56 -19.37
C TYR A 25 2.40 6.00 -17.89
N GLY A 26 3.09 5.28 -17.00
CA GLY A 26 3.13 5.53 -15.57
C GLY A 26 3.85 6.81 -15.19
N TYR A 27 3.40 7.44 -14.12
CA TYR A 27 4.07 8.58 -13.53
C TYR A 27 5.52 8.23 -13.15
N ASN A 28 6.48 8.96 -13.71
CA ASN A 28 7.92 8.72 -13.56
C ASN A 28 8.36 7.26 -13.85
N GLY A 29 7.62 6.53 -14.69
CA GLY A 29 7.91 5.13 -14.97
C GLY A 29 7.67 4.17 -13.80
N GLY A 30 6.89 4.59 -12.81
CA GLY A 30 6.59 3.77 -11.64
C GLY A 30 5.78 2.52 -12.00
N VAL A 31 6.29 1.35 -11.62
CA VAL A 31 5.62 0.06 -11.79
C VAL A 31 5.75 -0.74 -10.51
N ALA A 32 4.67 -1.41 -10.10
CA ALA A 32 4.70 -2.41 -9.04
C ALA A 32 4.30 -3.78 -9.58
N VAL A 33 5.03 -4.78 -9.14
CA VAL A 33 4.79 -6.19 -9.46
C VAL A 33 4.41 -6.90 -8.17
N ASP A 34 3.23 -7.49 -8.16
CA ASP A 34 2.66 -8.22 -7.05
C ASP A 34 2.58 -9.70 -7.43
N GLN A 35 3.60 -10.43 -6.99
CA GLN A 35 3.75 -11.85 -7.28
C GLN A 35 3.07 -12.65 -6.17
N PRO A 36 2.11 -13.52 -6.50
CA PRO A 36 1.41 -14.32 -5.50
C PRO A 36 2.37 -15.25 -4.78
N VAL A 37 2.17 -15.40 -3.47
CA VAL A 37 2.98 -16.26 -2.61
C VAL A 37 2.11 -17.28 -1.89
N ILE A 38 2.70 -18.43 -1.58
CA ILE A 38 2.16 -19.45 -0.69
C ILE A 38 2.98 -19.37 0.59
N HIS A 39 2.34 -18.99 1.69
CA HIS A 39 2.97 -18.92 2.99
C HIS A 39 3.14 -20.32 3.60
N GLY A 40 4.26 -20.53 4.29
CA GLY A 40 4.48 -21.72 5.11
C GLY A 40 3.52 -21.78 6.30
N ALA A 41 3.44 -22.96 6.93
CA ALA A 41 2.54 -23.18 8.08
C ALA A 41 2.95 -22.36 9.32
N ASP A 42 4.25 -22.17 9.53
CA ASP A 42 4.81 -21.45 10.67
C ASP A 42 6.00 -20.57 10.22
N GLY A 43 5.98 -19.28 10.55
CA GLY A 43 7.09 -18.36 10.31
C GLY A 43 7.01 -17.50 9.04
N PRO A 44 8.08 -16.77 8.70
CA PRO A 44 8.11 -15.82 7.56
C PRO A 44 8.34 -16.50 6.20
N ASP A 45 8.43 -17.83 6.17
CA ASP A 45 8.75 -18.58 4.97
C ASP A 45 7.61 -18.48 3.94
N TYR A 46 7.99 -18.28 2.68
CA TYR A 46 7.06 -18.28 1.56
C TYR A 46 7.73 -18.82 0.30
N VAL A 47 6.91 -19.33 -0.61
CA VAL A 47 7.32 -19.67 -1.98
C VAL A 47 6.44 -18.91 -2.96
N TYR A 48 6.99 -18.58 -4.13
CA TYR A 48 6.18 -17.97 -5.18
C TYR A 48 5.19 -18.98 -5.75
N ASP A 49 3.94 -18.56 -5.85
CA ASP A 49 2.91 -19.32 -6.53
C ASP A 49 3.04 -19.10 -8.03
N THR A 50 3.58 -20.08 -8.74
CA THR A 50 3.78 -19.99 -10.19
C THR A 50 2.52 -20.32 -10.99
N VAL A 51 1.41 -20.67 -10.32
CA VAL A 51 0.14 -21.05 -10.98
C VAL A 51 -0.81 -19.86 -11.03
N ARG A 52 -0.83 -19.04 -9.97
CA ARG A 52 -1.64 -17.81 -9.96
C ARG A 52 -1.01 -16.72 -10.84
N PRO A 53 -1.84 -15.91 -11.53
CA PRO A 53 -1.32 -14.80 -12.33
C PRO A 53 -0.64 -13.75 -11.46
N VAL A 54 0.36 -13.08 -12.03
CA VAL A 54 1.06 -11.95 -11.42
C VAL A 54 0.26 -10.68 -11.70
N THR A 55 0.12 -9.79 -10.72
CA THR A 55 -0.51 -8.49 -10.96
C THR A 55 0.56 -7.43 -11.18
N VAL A 56 0.51 -6.73 -12.31
CA VAL A 56 1.40 -5.59 -12.61
C VAL A 56 0.57 -4.31 -12.58
N ARG A 57 1.09 -3.27 -11.92
CA ARG A 57 0.38 -2.01 -11.69
C ARG A 57 1.23 -0.80 -12.05
N THR A 58 0.56 0.26 -12.48
CA THR A 58 1.14 1.61 -12.59
C THR A 58 0.11 2.66 -12.19
N TRP A 59 0.54 3.92 -12.06
CA TRP A 59 -0.30 5.04 -11.64
C TRP A 59 -0.18 6.20 -12.60
N ILE A 60 -1.32 6.74 -13.01
CA ILE A 60 -1.44 7.93 -13.85
C ILE A 60 -1.99 9.06 -12.97
N ALA A 61 -1.35 10.22 -12.97
CA ALA A 61 -1.88 11.40 -12.29
C ALA A 61 -3.16 11.86 -13.00
N VAL A 62 -4.22 12.17 -12.25
CA VAL A 62 -5.45 12.67 -12.85
C VAL A 62 -5.25 14.13 -13.26
N ASP A 63 -5.16 14.34 -14.57
CA ASP A 63 -5.10 15.62 -15.27
C ASP A 63 -5.95 15.58 -16.56
N GLU A 64 -5.86 16.62 -17.39
CA GLU A 64 -6.61 16.72 -18.65
C GLU A 64 -6.24 15.64 -19.70
N HIS A 65 -5.09 14.97 -19.56
CA HIS A 65 -4.60 13.95 -20.48
C HIS A 65 -4.74 12.51 -19.93
N SER A 66 -5.16 12.37 -18.68
CA SER A 66 -5.24 11.07 -17.99
C SER A 66 -6.13 10.05 -18.71
N GLU A 67 -7.31 10.44 -19.21
CA GLU A 67 -8.19 9.55 -19.99
C GLU A 67 -7.59 9.15 -21.33
N GLU A 68 -6.95 10.07 -22.05
CA GLU A 68 -6.26 9.75 -23.31
C GLU A 68 -5.13 8.75 -23.06
N THR A 69 -4.34 8.99 -22.01
CA THR A 69 -3.24 8.12 -21.58
C THR A 69 -3.77 6.72 -21.23
N ARG A 70 -4.87 6.65 -20.47
CA ARG A 70 -5.54 5.39 -20.12
C ARG A 70 -6.01 4.61 -21.35
N VAL A 71 -6.64 5.28 -22.32
CA VAL A 71 -7.11 4.64 -23.56
C VAL A 71 -5.94 4.13 -24.40
N ARG A 72 -4.86 4.91 -24.52
CA ARG A 72 -3.64 4.49 -25.25
C ARG A 72 -2.97 3.30 -24.56
N LEU A 73 -2.93 3.29 -23.24
CA LEU A 73 -2.43 2.16 -22.45
C LEU A 73 -3.27 0.91 -22.70
N GLU A 74 -4.59 1.02 -22.65
CA GLU A 74 -5.53 -0.08 -22.91
C GLU A 74 -5.33 -0.68 -24.30
N GLN A 75 -5.15 0.17 -25.33
CA GLN A 75 -4.85 -0.28 -26.68
C GLN A 75 -3.49 -0.97 -26.80
N ALA A 76 -2.45 -0.46 -26.12
CA ALA A 76 -1.13 -1.08 -26.12
C ALA A 76 -1.15 -2.47 -25.46
N LEU A 77 -1.86 -2.60 -24.33
CA LEU A 77 -2.08 -3.89 -23.66
C LEU A 77 -2.87 -4.85 -24.54
N TRP A 78 -3.87 -4.37 -25.28
CA TRP A 78 -4.60 -5.19 -26.24
C TRP A 78 -3.71 -5.74 -27.35
N HIS A 79 -2.77 -4.96 -27.90
CA HIS A 79 -1.81 -5.50 -28.87
C HIS A 79 -0.91 -6.58 -28.27
N LEU A 80 -0.47 -6.39 -27.02
CA LEU A 80 0.38 -7.36 -26.34
C LEU A 80 -0.37 -8.65 -26.00
N SER A 81 -1.66 -8.57 -25.69
CA SER A 81 -2.51 -9.73 -25.41
C SER A 81 -2.73 -10.65 -26.63
N LEU A 82 -2.40 -10.20 -27.84
CA LEU A 82 -2.36 -11.04 -29.03
C LEU A 82 -1.17 -12.02 -29.04
N LEU A 83 -0.15 -11.80 -28.21
CA LEU A 83 1.10 -12.57 -28.19
C LEU A 83 1.34 -13.32 -26.87
N ARG A 84 0.71 -12.87 -25.78
CA ARG A 84 0.93 -13.33 -24.41
C ARG A 84 -0.38 -13.35 -23.63
N GLN A 85 -0.44 -14.10 -22.53
CA GLN A 85 -1.60 -14.05 -21.64
C GLN A 85 -1.58 -12.79 -20.79
N VAL A 86 -2.33 -11.78 -21.25
CA VAL A 86 -2.53 -10.50 -20.58
C VAL A 86 -4.03 -10.31 -20.36
N GLY A 87 -4.44 -10.16 -19.11
CA GLY A 87 -5.83 -9.92 -18.73
C GLY A 87 -6.33 -8.52 -19.12
N PRO A 88 -7.61 -8.23 -18.87
CA PRO A 88 -8.17 -6.90 -19.10
C PRO A 88 -7.55 -5.86 -18.14
N LEU A 89 -7.42 -4.62 -18.63
CA LEU A 89 -7.01 -3.48 -17.80
C LEU A 89 -8.10 -3.18 -16.77
N LYS A 90 -7.72 -3.16 -15.49
CA LYS A 90 -8.55 -2.72 -14.37
C LYS A 90 -8.09 -1.32 -13.94
N VAL A 91 -9.01 -0.37 -13.87
CA VAL A 91 -8.70 1.01 -13.47
C VAL A 91 -9.47 1.38 -12.20
N THR A 92 -8.74 1.85 -11.19
CA THR A 92 -9.30 2.31 -9.91
C THR A 92 -8.84 3.73 -9.64
N GLN A 93 -9.79 4.64 -9.38
CA GLN A 93 -9.45 5.99 -8.97
C GLN A 93 -9.10 6.01 -7.47
N LEU A 94 -7.91 6.49 -7.15
CA LEU A 94 -7.40 6.66 -5.79
C LEU A 94 -7.41 8.14 -5.42
N GLU A 95 -8.13 8.46 -4.34
CA GLU A 95 -8.07 9.78 -3.72
C GLU A 95 -6.87 9.83 -2.75
N GLU A 96 -6.03 10.86 -2.87
CA GLU A 96 -4.83 11.04 -2.03
C GLU A 96 -5.14 11.03 -0.52
N GLN A 97 -6.32 11.53 -0.13
CA GLN A 97 -6.76 11.55 1.26
C GLN A 97 -6.97 10.13 1.81
N VAL A 98 -7.51 9.21 1.00
CA VAL A 98 -7.75 7.83 1.44
C VAL A 98 -6.44 7.07 1.64
N TRP A 99 -5.45 7.29 0.77
CA TRP A 99 -4.13 6.65 0.91
C TRP A 99 -3.34 7.21 2.10
N ALA A 100 -3.28 8.55 2.22
CA ALA A 100 -2.56 9.22 3.30
C ALA A 100 -3.12 8.92 4.70
N GLU A 101 -4.39 8.48 4.79
CA GLU A 101 -5.04 8.15 6.05
C GLU A 101 -5.30 6.65 6.26
N ALA A 102 -5.05 5.80 5.26
CA ALA A 102 -5.31 4.36 5.35
C ALA A 102 -4.63 3.72 6.56
N TRP A 103 -3.40 4.15 6.86
CA TRP A 103 -2.62 3.66 8.00
C TRP A 103 -3.26 4.03 9.36
N LYS A 104 -4.04 5.11 9.45
CA LYS A 104 -4.72 5.53 10.70
C LYS A 104 -5.69 4.45 11.17
N ARG A 105 -6.31 3.69 10.26
CA ARG A 105 -7.23 2.59 10.57
C ARG A 105 -6.57 1.45 11.34
N HIS A 106 -5.26 1.29 11.18
CA HIS A 106 -4.48 0.25 11.84
C HIS A 106 -3.76 0.75 13.09
N TYR A 107 -3.77 2.05 13.36
CA TYR A 107 -3.12 2.64 14.53
C TYR A 107 -4.13 2.87 15.67
N THR A 108 -4.06 2.01 16.67
CA THR A 108 -4.96 2.03 17.84
C THR A 108 -4.31 2.68 19.07
N VAL A 109 -5.12 2.99 20.09
CA VAL A 109 -4.66 3.45 21.40
C VAL A 109 -3.64 2.47 21.98
N GLN A 110 -2.47 2.97 22.40
CA GLN A 110 -1.37 2.14 22.90
C GLN A 110 -1.14 2.41 24.39
N ARG A 111 -1.29 1.39 25.24
CA ARG A 111 -0.74 1.43 26.61
C ARG A 111 0.73 1.03 26.57
N ILE A 112 1.60 1.92 27.05
CA ILE A 112 3.05 1.68 27.12
C ILE A 112 3.51 1.83 28.57
N GLY A 113 4.12 0.77 29.12
CA GLY A 113 4.46 0.74 30.53
C GLY A 113 3.23 0.59 31.44
N ARG A 114 3.34 1.07 32.69
CA ARG A 114 2.29 0.90 33.71
C ARG A 114 1.16 1.92 33.56
N ARG A 115 1.52 3.20 33.41
CA ARG A 115 0.59 4.32 33.52
C ARG A 115 0.42 5.10 32.22
N THR A 116 1.35 5.00 31.27
CA THR A 116 1.33 5.84 30.08
C THR A 116 0.44 5.24 28.98
N VAL A 117 -0.46 6.06 28.44
CA VAL A 117 -1.35 5.69 27.34
C VAL A 117 -1.20 6.72 26.21
N ILE A 118 -0.82 6.27 25.02
CA ILE A 118 -0.75 7.10 23.82
C ILE A 118 -2.08 6.99 23.07
N VAL A 119 -2.74 8.13 22.88
CA VAL A 119 -4.04 8.26 22.22
C VAL A 119 -3.88 9.16 21.00
N PRO A 120 -4.04 8.65 19.77
CA PRO A 120 -4.04 9.50 18.59
C PRO A 120 -5.32 10.35 18.52
N SER A 121 -5.26 11.49 17.83
CA SER A 121 -6.31 12.52 17.81
C SER A 121 -7.65 12.05 17.25
N TRP A 122 -7.63 11.02 16.40
CA TRP A 122 -8.83 10.40 15.80
C TRP A 122 -9.45 9.28 16.65
N HIS A 123 -8.93 9.02 17.86
CA HIS A 123 -9.52 8.05 18.79
C HIS A 123 -9.99 8.72 20.08
N GLU A 124 -11.17 8.29 20.55
CA GLU A 124 -11.64 8.61 21.89
C GLU A 124 -11.09 7.58 22.90
N TYR A 125 -10.76 8.06 24.10
CA TYR A 125 -10.28 7.22 25.19
C TYR A 125 -10.79 7.73 26.53
N THR A 126 -11.34 6.83 27.35
CA THR A 126 -11.72 7.12 28.74
C THR A 126 -10.57 6.69 29.66
N PRO A 127 -9.88 7.62 30.33
CA PRO A 127 -8.72 7.30 31.18
C PRO A 127 -9.11 6.54 32.44
N LEU A 128 -8.25 5.60 32.86
CA LEU A 128 -8.29 5.03 34.21
C LEU A 128 -7.68 6.03 35.22
N PRO A 129 -7.96 5.90 36.54
CA PRO A 129 -7.54 6.88 37.55
C PRO A 129 -6.03 7.18 37.59
N ASP A 130 -5.19 6.20 37.25
CA ASP A 130 -3.73 6.33 37.30
C ASP A 130 -3.08 6.61 35.93
N ASP A 131 -3.88 6.76 34.88
CA ASP A 131 -3.38 6.94 33.52
C ASP A 131 -2.77 8.31 33.30
N ILE A 132 -1.61 8.30 32.62
CA ILE A 132 -0.97 9.46 32.04
C ILE A 132 -1.25 9.41 30.54
N VAL A 133 -2.25 10.17 30.10
CA VAL A 133 -2.69 10.18 28.71
C VAL A 133 -1.86 11.17 27.90
N LEU A 134 -1.19 10.65 26.87
CA LEU A 134 -0.44 11.42 25.90
C LEU A 134 -1.21 11.46 24.59
N LYS A 135 -1.69 12.64 24.20
CA LYS A 135 -2.26 12.84 22.86
C LYS A 135 -1.13 12.98 21.86
N LEU A 136 -0.97 11.99 20.99
CA LEU A 136 0.14 11.96 20.05
C LEU A 136 -0.29 11.30 18.75
N ASP A 137 -0.19 12.07 17.67
CA ASP A 137 -0.47 11.62 16.33
C ASP A 137 0.79 11.00 15.74
N PRO A 138 0.78 9.70 15.40
CA PRO A 138 1.82 9.11 14.58
C PRO A 138 2.02 9.90 13.28
N GLY A 139 3.28 10.09 12.93
CA GLY A 139 3.72 10.89 11.79
C GLY A 139 5.23 10.73 11.63
N MET A 140 5.94 11.81 11.30
CA MET A 140 7.41 11.77 11.19
C MET A 140 8.15 11.79 12.54
N ALA A 141 7.43 11.93 13.66
CA ALA A 141 8.04 12.00 14.99
C ALA A 141 8.39 10.59 15.52
N PHE A 142 9.63 10.40 15.96
CA PHE A 142 10.04 9.22 16.71
C PHE A 142 9.44 9.23 18.12
N GLY A 143 9.29 8.06 18.74
CA GLY A 143 8.80 7.95 20.13
C GLY A 143 7.29 7.77 20.28
N THR A 144 6.59 7.31 19.24
CA THR A 144 5.14 7.02 19.24
C THR A 144 4.74 5.81 20.10
N GLY A 145 5.69 5.16 20.77
CA GLY A 145 5.45 4.01 21.65
C GLY A 145 5.40 2.64 20.96
N LEU A 146 5.50 2.58 19.63
CA LEU A 146 5.63 1.31 18.90
C LEU A 146 7.05 0.72 18.97
N HIS A 147 8.08 1.57 19.12
CA HIS A 147 9.46 1.10 19.18
C HIS A 147 9.80 0.51 20.57
N PRO A 148 10.52 -0.63 20.64
CA PRO A 148 10.86 -1.29 21.91
C PRO A 148 11.56 -0.39 22.93
N THR A 149 12.43 0.52 22.47
CA THR A 149 13.16 1.43 23.37
C THR A 149 12.23 2.44 24.06
N THR A 150 11.26 3.01 23.34
CA THR A 150 10.26 3.90 23.95
C THR A 150 9.43 3.17 25.00
N ARG A 151 9.03 1.92 24.70
CA ARG A 151 8.29 1.08 25.65
C ARG A 151 9.11 0.77 26.89
N MET A 152 10.38 0.40 26.72
CA MET A 152 11.29 0.12 27.83
C MET A 152 11.45 1.36 28.72
N CYS A 153 11.70 2.54 28.17
CA CYS A 153 11.79 3.76 28.96
C CYS A 153 10.50 4.05 29.75
N CYS A 154 9.33 3.93 29.11
CA CYS A 154 8.04 4.15 29.78
C CYS A 154 7.67 3.07 30.81
N GLN A 155 8.27 1.88 30.77
CA GLN A 155 8.09 0.88 31.83
C GLN A 155 8.78 1.27 33.14
N PHE A 156 9.80 2.13 33.08
CA PHE A 156 10.56 2.61 34.25
C PHE A 156 10.05 3.94 34.83
N LEU A 157 9.00 4.52 34.23
CA LEU A 157 8.30 5.74 34.69
C LEU A 157 6.97 5.36 35.39
#